data_AF-A0A4Q0T2Q5-F1
#
_entry.id   AF-A0A4Q0T2Q5-F1
#
_cell.length_a   1.000
_cell.length_b   1.000
_cell.length_c   1.000
_cell.angle_alpha   90.00
_cell.angle_beta   90.00
_cell.angle_gamma   90.00
#
_symmetry.space_group_name_H-M   'P 1'
#
loop_
_entity.id
_entity.type
_entity.pdbx_description
1 polymer ?
#
loop_
_entity_poly.entity_id
_entity_poly.type
_entity_poly.pdbx_seq_one_letter_code
_entity_poly.pdbx_strand_id
1 'polypeptide(L)'
;MKKGEKGIRILAPIMGIRRKKDDEANKDIIRQNTAVLCGFRSTYVFDVSQTDGVDLPAMREISGDPRENSERLAAFVRSRGITLVYNPSIAPALGMSYGGRIALLPGQSKAEEFSTLVHETAHLCCVRSYVV
;
A
#
# COMPACT_ATOMS: atom_id res chain seq x y z
N MET A 1 3.40 -24.30 -16.38
CA MET A 1 3.29 -24.75 -14.97
C MET A 1 3.93 -26.11 -14.95
N LYS A 2 5.06 -26.23 -14.26
CA LYS A 2 5.86 -27.45 -14.31
C LYS A 2 5.10 -28.60 -13.63
N LYS A 3 5.16 -29.78 -14.25
CA LYS A 3 4.43 -30.95 -13.79
C LYS A 3 5.00 -31.43 -12.45
N GLY A 4 4.17 -31.51 -11.42
CA GLY A 4 4.54 -32.00 -10.08
C GLY A 4 4.72 -30.92 -9.01
N GLU A 5 4.64 -29.65 -9.37
CA GLU A 5 4.79 -28.53 -8.44
C GLU A 5 3.58 -28.37 -7.50
N LYS A 6 3.84 -28.00 -6.24
CA LYS A 6 2.81 -27.72 -5.23
C LYS A 6 2.47 -26.24 -5.21
N GLY A 7 1.20 -25.91 -5.39
CA GLY A 7 0.71 -24.53 -5.30
C GLY A 7 0.70 -24.00 -3.86
N ILE A 8 0.92 -22.70 -3.72
CA ILE A 8 0.80 -21.94 -2.48
C ILE A 8 -0.67 -21.59 -2.26
N ARG A 9 -1.24 -22.01 -1.13
CA ARG A 9 -2.64 -21.74 -0.80
C ARG A 9 -2.81 -20.31 -0.28
N ILE A 10 -3.67 -19.52 -0.93
CA ILE A 10 -4.04 -18.16 -0.51
C ILE A 10 -5.55 -18.06 -0.28
N LEU A 11 -5.97 -17.01 0.42
CA LEU A 11 -7.38 -16.65 0.59
C LEU A 11 -7.77 -15.61 -0.46
N ALA A 12 -8.60 -16.00 -1.41
CA ALA A 12 -9.14 -15.09 -2.42
C ALA A 12 -10.52 -14.56 -1.98
N PRO A 13 -10.77 -13.24 -2.11
CA PRO A 13 -12.07 -12.66 -1.78
C PRO A 13 -13.15 -13.17 -2.73
N ILE A 14 -14.34 -13.39 -2.18
CA ILE A 14 -15.55 -13.68 -2.93
C ILE A 14 -16.38 -12.40 -2.98
N MET A 15 -16.52 -11.84 -4.17
CA MET A 15 -17.32 -10.64 -4.40
C MET A 15 -18.73 -11.06 -4.82
N GLY A 16 -19.73 -10.71 -4.02
CA GLY A 16 -21.14 -10.82 -4.40
C GLY A 16 -21.69 -9.49 -4.88
N ILE A 17 -22.92 -9.51 -5.40
CA ILE A 17 -23.64 -8.31 -5.83
C ILE A 17 -24.79 -8.09 -4.86
N ARG A 18 -24.76 -6.97 -4.14
CA ARG A 18 -25.91 -6.56 -3.33
C ARG A 18 -26.86 -5.73 -4.19
N ARG A 19 -28.03 -6.28 -4.46
CA ARG A 19 -29.15 -5.53 -5.08
C ARG A 19 -29.81 -4.65 -4.02
N LYS A 20 -30.11 -3.39 -4.34
CA LYS A 20 -30.98 -2.55 -3.50
C LYS A 20 -32.43 -3.07 -3.58
N LYS A 21 -33.23 -2.85 -2.52
CA LYS A 21 -34.67 -3.14 -2.50
C LYS A 21 -35.41 -2.28 -3.54
N ASP A 22 -36.50 -2.82 -4.08
CA ASP A 22 -37.17 -2.36 -5.30
C ASP A 22 -37.63 -0.89 -5.31
N ASP A 23 -37.84 -0.25 -4.17
CA ASP A 23 -38.35 1.13 -4.09
C ASP A 23 -37.39 2.21 -4.64
N GLU A 24 -36.08 1.93 -4.74
CA GLU A 24 -35.07 2.85 -5.34
C GLU A 24 -34.62 2.44 -6.74
N ALA A 25 -35.04 1.27 -7.24
CA ALA A 25 -34.54 0.70 -8.50
C ALA A 25 -35.01 1.48 -9.74
N ASN A 26 -36.09 2.25 -9.63
CA ASN A 26 -36.75 2.92 -10.76
C ASN A 26 -36.13 4.27 -11.19
N LYS A 27 -35.08 4.77 -10.51
CA LYS A 27 -34.52 6.10 -10.80
C LYS A 27 -33.16 6.13 -11.50
N ASP A 28 -32.33 5.09 -11.40
CA ASP A 28 -30.99 5.09 -12.01
C ASP A 28 -30.52 3.66 -12.36
N ILE A 29 -30.73 3.25 -13.61
CA ILE A 29 -30.39 1.91 -14.13
C ILE A 29 -28.88 1.62 -14.11
N ILE A 30 -28.03 2.65 -14.05
CA ILE A 30 -26.56 2.53 -14.18
C ILE A 30 -25.86 2.19 -12.84
N ARG A 31 -26.51 2.37 -11.68
CA ARG A 31 -25.85 2.30 -10.34
C ARG A 31 -26.34 1.17 -9.42
N GLN A 32 -27.00 0.15 -9.95
CA GLN A 32 -27.72 -0.82 -9.10
C GLN A 32 -26.87 -1.90 -8.43
N ASN A 33 -25.62 -2.13 -8.85
CA ASN A 33 -24.82 -3.26 -8.38
C ASN A 33 -23.57 -2.79 -7.63
N THR A 34 -23.62 -2.79 -6.30
CA THR A 34 -22.41 -2.62 -5.48
C THR A 34 -21.79 -3.98 -5.21
N ALA A 35 -20.52 -4.15 -5.58
CA ALA A 35 -19.75 -5.32 -5.22
C ALA A 35 -19.56 -5.34 -3.70
N VAL A 36 -19.99 -6.41 -3.05
CA VAL A 36 -19.84 -6.60 -1.61
C VAL A 36 -18.93 -7.80 -1.34
N LEU A 37 -18.02 -7.67 -0.38
CA LEU A 37 -17.21 -8.78 0.08
C LEU A 37 -18.10 -9.75 0.85
N CYS A 38 -18.32 -10.95 0.30
CA CYS A 38 -19.17 -11.98 0.89
C CYS A 38 -18.40 -12.98 1.75
N GLY A 39 -17.08 -13.11 1.52
CA GLY A 39 -16.23 -14.04 2.25
C GLY A 39 -14.92 -14.30 1.51
N PHE A 40 -14.23 -15.36 1.90
CA PHE A 40 -12.97 -15.79 1.28
C PHE A 40 -13.01 -17.28 0.93
N ARG A 41 -12.41 -17.67 -0.19
CA ARG A 41 -12.18 -19.07 -0.57
C ARG A 41 -10.70 -19.37 -0.65
N SER A 42 -10.32 -20.60 -0.36
CA SER A 42 -8.96 -21.07 -0.63
C SER A 42 -8.76 -21.22 -2.14
N THR A 43 -7.70 -20.64 -2.68
CA THR A 43 -7.22 -20.86 -4.05
C THR A 43 -5.72 -21.07 -4.05
N TYR A 44 -5.15 -21.50 -5.18
CA TYR A 44 -3.73 -21.78 -5.32
C TYR A 44 -3.09 -20.82 -6.31
N VAL A 45 -1.92 -20.31 -5.93
CA VAL A 45 -0.99 -19.58 -6.81
C VAL A 45 0.33 -20.33 -6.87
N PHE A 46 1.14 -20.06 -7.87
CA PHE A 46 2.45 -20.70 -8.05
C PHE A 46 3.52 -19.62 -8.11
N ASP A 47 4.69 -19.92 -7.55
CA ASP A 47 5.85 -19.07 -7.70
C ASP A 47 6.30 -19.04 -9.17
N VAL A 48 6.92 -17.94 -9.61
CA VAL A 48 7.36 -17.80 -11.00
C VAL A 48 8.37 -18.87 -11.39
N SER A 49 9.23 -19.31 -10.46
CA SER A 49 10.16 -20.42 -10.67
C SER A 49 9.47 -21.76 -11.01
N GLN A 50 8.19 -21.92 -10.63
CA GLN A 50 7.36 -23.09 -10.90
C GLN A 50 6.58 -22.98 -12.23
N THR A 51 6.71 -21.84 -12.92
CA THR A 51 6.07 -21.59 -14.22
C THR A 51 7.11 -21.58 -15.34
N ASP A 52 6.63 -21.73 -16.57
CA ASP A 52 7.45 -21.65 -17.80
C ASP A 52 7.23 -20.29 -18.49
N GLY A 53 6.73 -19.31 -17.74
CA GLY A 53 6.40 -17.97 -18.22
C GLY A 53 7.62 -17.05 -18.32
N VAL A 54 7.38 -15.83 -18.79
CA VAL A 54 8.42 -14.78 -18.84
C VAL A 54 8.82 -14.40 -17.43
N ASP A 55 10.13 -14.19 -17.22
CA ASP A 55 10.68 -13.72 -15.96
C ASP A 55 10.00 -12.41 -15.51
N LEU A 56 9.80 -12.30 -14.19
CA LEU A 56 9.33 -11.04 -13.62
C LEU A 56 10.40 -9.96 -13.79
N PRO A 57 10.00 -8.69 -13.93
CA PRO A 57 10.93 -7.58 -13.83
C PRO A 57 11.73 -7.70 -12.52
N ALA A 58 13.05 -7.52 -12.59
CA ALA A 58 13.89 -7.52 -11.41
C ALA A 58 13.40 -6.50 -10.37
N MET A 59 13.58 -6.81 -9.09
CA MET A 59 13.32 -5.88 -8.00
C MET A 59 14.19 -4.64 -8.21
N ARG A 60 13.59 -3.53 -8.63
CA ARG A 60 14.32 -2.31 -8.95
C ARG A 60 14.73 -1.63 -7.65
N GLU A 61 15.97 -1.14 -7.63
CA GLU A 61 16.40 -0.14 -6.68
C GLU A 61 15.51 1.10 -6.80
N ILE A 62 15.22 1.73 -5.66
CA ILE A 62 14.40 2.93 -5.59
C ILE A 62 15.11 4.02 -6.40
N SER A 63 14.50 4.43 -7.50
CA SER A 63 15.12 5.30 -8.49
C SER A 63 14.09 6.29 -9.06
N GLY A 64 14.59 7.36 -9.68
CA GLY A 64 13.78 8.42 -10.27
C GLY A 64 13.81 9.72 -9.48
N ASP A 65 12.97 10.68 -9.89
CA ASP A 65 12.82 11.98 -9.24
C ASP A 65 11.36 12.19 -8.83
N PRO A 66 11.05 12.23 -7.53
CA PRO A 66 9.69 12.51 -7.04
C PRO A 66 9.20 13.92 -7.39
N ARG A 67 10.07 14.83 -7.83
CA ARG A 67 9.74 16.23 -8.15
C ARG A 67 8.94 16.89 -7.02
N GLU A 68 7.85 17.56 -7.35
CA GLU A 68 6.97 18.26 -6.41
C GLU A 68 6.26 17.31 -5.43
N ASN A 69 6.21 16.00 -5.70
CA ASN A 69 5.50 15.07 -4.83
C ASN A 69 6.17 14.95 -3.45
N SER A 70 7.50 15.13 -3.36
CA SER A 70 8.20 15.16 -2.07
C SER A 70 7.71 16.29 -1.18
N GLU A 71 7.61 17.50 -1.74
CA GLU A 71 7.13 18.67 -1.00
C GLU A 71 5.65 18.56 -0.67
N ARG A 72 4.83 18.08 -1.61
CA ARG A 72 3.39 17.83 -1.38
C ARG A 72 3.16 16.82 -0.27
N LEU A 73 3.94 15.73 -0.23
CA LEU A 73 3.85 14.73 0.83
C LEU A 73 4.30 15.30 2.17
N ALA A 74 5.43 16.04 2.20
CA ALA A 74 5.88 16.70 3.43
C ALA A 74 4.86 17.73 3.95
N ALA A 75 4.20 18.48 3.05
CA ALA A 75 3.13 19.40 3.41
C ALA A 75 1.90 18.67 3.97
N PHE A 76 1.51 17.55 3.36
CA PHE A 76 0.43 16.69 3.87
C PHE A 76 0.74 16.15 5.27
N VAL A 77 1.95 15.66 5.51
CA VAL A 77 2.37 15.16 6.82
C VAL A 77 2.30 16.28 7.87
N ARG A 78 2.81 17.46 7.54
CA ARG A 78 2.75 18.64 8.43
C ARG A 78 1.31 19.09 8.70
N SER A 79 0.42 19.06 7.71
CA SER A 79 -0.99 19.45 7.90
C SER A 79 -1.76 18.49 8.81
N ARG A 80 -1.27 17.26 8.98
CA ARG A 80 -1.76 16.29 9.97
C ARG A 80 -1.17 16.48 11.37
N GLY A 81 -0.39 17.54 11.59
CA GLY A 81 0.27 17.81 12.88
C GLY A 81 1.48 16.90 13.14
N ILE A 82 1.99 16.19 12.12
CA ILE A 82 3.14 15.30 12.27
C ILE A 82 4.42 16.10 12.01
N THR A 83 5.35 16.05 12.96
CA THR A 83 6.64 16.73 12.86
C THR A 83 7.64 15.89 12.07
N LEU A 84 8.31 16.48 11.09
CA LEU A 84 9.40 15.83 10.33
C LEU A 84 10.75 16.28 10.88
N VAL A 85 11.62 15.33 11.22
CA VAL A 85 12.98 15.61 11.69
C VAL A 85 14.00 14.72 10.98
N TYR A 86 15.20 15.24 10.75
CA TYR A 86 16.34 14.44 10.32
C TYR A 86 17.18 14.08 11.54
N ASN A 87 17.45 12.80 11.74
CA ASN A 87 18.21 12.33 12.90
C ASN A 87 19.21 11.24 12.47
N PRO A 88 20.54 11.50 12.52
CA PRO A 88 21.54 10.51 12.15
C PRO A 88 21.62 9.33 13.13
N SER A 89 21.14 9.49 14.37
CA SER A 89 21.17 8.44 15.40
C SER A 89 20.16 7.32 15.19
N ILE A 90 19.28 7.41 14.18
CA ILE A 90 18.35 6.31 13.84
C ILE A 90 19.01 5.23 12.99
N ALA A 91 20.26 5.43 12.54
CA ALA A 91 21.02 4.41 11.84
C ALA A 91 21.04 3.10 12.67
N PRO A 92 20.85 1.93 12.04
CA PRO A 92 20.86 1.69 10.59
C PRO A 92 19.51 1.90 9.89
N ALA A 93 18.44 2.29 10.60
CA ALA A 93 17.15 2.54 9.97
C ALA A 93 17.19 3.78 9.06
N LEU A 94 16.46 3.73 7.94
CA LEU A 94 16.33 4.87 7.02
C LEU A 94 15.26 5.87 7.49
N GLY A 95 14.26 5.39 8.22
CA GLY A 95 13.19 6.19 8.80
C GLY A 95 12.60 5.49 10.03
N MET A 96 12.01 6.28 10.94
CA MET A 96 11.26 5.80 12.09
C MET A 96 10.07 6.72 12.37
N SER A 97 8.90 6.12 12.56
CA SER A 97 7.67 6.79 12.98
C SER A 97 7.47 6.71 14.49
N TYR A 98 7.05 7.83 15.07
CA TYR A 98 6.65 8.02 16.45
C TYR A 98 5.26 8.66 16.42
N GLY A 99 4.42 8.45 17.43
CA GLY A 99 3.06 9.00 17.49
C GLY A 99 3.03 10.54 17.43
N GLY A 100 3.01 11.12 16.23
CA GLY A 100 3.10 12.56 15.95
C GLY A 100 4.44 13.06 15.40
N ARG A 101 5.43 12.20 15.16
CA ARG A 101 6.74 12.59 14.60
C ARG A 101 7.32 11.51 13.69
N ILE A 102 7.87 11.90 12.55
CA ILE A 102 8.66 11.04 11.67
C ILE A 102 10.12 11.50 11.71
N ALA A 103 11.04 10.58 11.97
CA ALA A 103 12.47 10.80 11.87
C ALA A 103 13.02 10.14 10.59
N LEU A 104 13.78 10.88 9.79
CA LEU A 104 14.46 10.37 8.59
C LEU A 104 15.97 10.39 8.79
N LEU A 105 16.65 9.41 8.21
CA LEU A 105 18.10 9.36 8.18
C LEU A 105 18.60 10.39 7.14
N PRO A 106 19.47 11.34 7.49
CA PRO A 106 20.00 12.29 6.53
C PRO A 106 20.92 11.61 5.50
N GLY A 107 21.00 12.17 4.29
CA GLY A 107 21.91 11.70 3.24
C GLY A 107 21.35 10.64 2.28
N GLN A 108 20.06 10.33 2.38
CA GLN A 108 19.36 9.51 1.38
C GLN A 108 19.25 10.24 0.03
N SER A 109 19.16 9.49 -1.06
CA SER A 109 18.76 10.07 -2.35
C SER A 109 17.32 10.60 -2.28
N LYS A 110 16.95 11.52 -3.18
CA LYS A 110 15.58 12.07 -3.22
C LYS A 110 14.50 10.98 -3.35
N ALA A 111 14.80 9.92 -4.12
CA ALA A 111 13.88 8.83 -4.35
C ALA A 111 13.72 7.96 -3.09
N GLU A 112 14.83 7.64 -2.43
CA GLU A 112 14.83 6.88 -1.17
C GLU A 112 14.14 7.66 -0.05
N GLU A 113 14.48 8.93 0.12
CA GLU A 113 13.86 9.77 1.15
C GLU A 113 12.34 9.86 0.97
N PHE A 114 11.89 10.02 -0.28
CA PHE A 114 10.46 10.01 -0.60
C PHE A 114 9.81 8.67 -0.28
N SER A 115 10.42 7.55 -0.70
CA SER A 115 9.92 6.20 -0.41
C SER A 115 9.85 5.92 1.09
N THR A 116 10.89 6.30 1.83
CA THR A 116 10.96 6.18 3.29
C THR A 116 9.88 7.02 3.96
N LEU A 117 9.68 8.27 3.51
CA LEU A 117 8.62 9.12 4.05
C LEU A 117 7.22 8.53 3.79
N VAL A 118 6.98 7.97 2.61
CA VAL A 118 5.72 7.25 2.30
C VAL A 118 5.54 6.07 3.25
N HIS A 119 6.60 5.28 3.47
CA HIS A 119 6.58 4.12 4.36
C HIS A 119 6.20 4.51 5.79
N GLU A 120 6.88 5.50 6.37
CA GLU A 120 6.61 5.96 7.74
C GLU A 120 5.23 6.64 7.88
N THR A 121 4.79 7.36 6.84
CA THR A 121 3.45 7.93 6.82
C THR A 121 2.39 6.83 6.84
N ALA A 122 2.60 5.75 6.07
CA ALA A 122 1.68 4.63 6.01
C ALA A 122 1.57 3.92 7.38
N HIS A 123 2.68 3.75 8.11
CA HIS A 123 2.66 3.23 9.49
C HIS A 123 1.74 4.06 10.38
N LEU A 124 1.89 5.38 10.37
CA LEU A 124 1.07 6.27 11.21
C LEU A 124 -0.40 6.28 10.82
N CYS A 125 -0.72 6.18 9.53
CA CYS A 125 -2.11 6.12 9.06
C CYS A 125 -2.79 4.78 9.33
N CYS A 126 -2.04 3.68 9.42
CA CYS A 126 -2.58 2.34 9.67
C CYS A 126 -2.88 2.11 11.16
N VAL A 127 -2.18 2.82 12.05
CA VAL A 127 -2.45 2.79 13.50
C VAL A 127 -3.66 3.69 13.79
N ARG A 128 -4.74 3.08 14.32
CA ARG A 128 -6.11 3.59 14.47
C ARG A 128 -6.32 4.84 15.36
N SER A 129 -5.28 5.64 15.65
CA SER A 129 -5.34 6.65 16.74
C SER A 129 -4.75 8.03 16.45
N TYR A 130 -4.38 8.39 15.21
CA TYR A 130 -3.77 9.71 14.95
C TYR A 130 -4.49 10.56 13.90
N VAL A 131 -5.82 10.43 13.81
CA VAL A 131 -6.66 11.41 13.11
C VAL A 131 -7.77 11.80 14.09
N VAL A 132 -7.53 12.88 14.83
CA VAL A 132 -8.58 13.67 15.50
C VAL A 132 -9.08 14.69 14.49
#